data_AF-A0AAD6I3D7-F1
#
_entry.id   AF-A0AAD6I3D7-F1
#
_cell.length_a   1.000
_cell.length_b   1.000
_cell.length_c   1.000
_cell.angle_alpha   90.00
_cell.angle_beta   90.00
_cell.angle_gamma   90.00
#
_symmetry.space_group_name_H-M   'P 1'
#
loop_
_entity.id
_entity.type
_entity.pdbx_description
1 polymer ?
#
loop_
_entity_poly.entity_id
_entity_poly.type
_entity_poly.pdbx_seq_one_letter_code
_entity_poly.pdbx_strand_id
1 'polypeptide(L)'
;MHSFYRLFLIPDLHYCYGGRGAWSIGQYSNLDSSKLDPKNNVILALVDWVENGTAPANFVGTKYQDNVIGGPIQAQRTGNASLLENDS
;
A
#
# COMPACT_ATOMS: atom_id res chain seq x y z
N MET A 1 -15.85 -13.59 -4.38
CA MET A 1 -14.60 -13.64 -3.56
C MET A 1 -14.03 -12.24 -3.20
N HIS A 2 -14.17 -11.21 -4.05
CA HIS A 2 -13.61 -9.86 -3.79
C HIS A 2 -14.28 -9.03 -2.67
N SER A 3 -15.35 -9.53 -2.04
CA SER A 3 -16.07 -8.80 -0.99
C SER A 3 -15.32 -8.75 0.34
N PHE A 4 -14.38 -9.66 0.58
CA PHE A 4 -13.65 -9.76 1.85
C PHE A 4 -12.13 -9.91 1.72
N TYR A 5 -11.62 -10.23 0.52
CA TYR A 5 -10.19 -10.43 0.28
C TYR A 5 -9.72 -9.68 -0.96
N ARG A 6 -8.57 -9.00 -0.83
CA ARG A 6 -7.84 -8.34 -1.92
C ARG A 6 -6.34 -8.55 -1.74
N LEU A 7 -5.66 -8.93 -2.82
CA LEU A 7 -4.21 -9.07 -2.85
C LEU A 7 -3.61 -7.90 -3.63
N PHE A 8 -2.56 -7.29 -3.09
CA PHE A 8 -1.78 -6.25 -3.75
C PHE A 8 -0.33 -6.69 -3.81
N LEU A 9 0.16 -6.92 -5.02
CA LEU A 9 1.58 -7.17 -5.23
C LEU A 9 2.32 -5.83 -5.27
N ILE A 10 3.38 -5.73 -4.48
CA ILE A 10 4.25 -4.54 -4.43
C ILE A 10 5.59 -4.91 -5.10
N PRO A 11 5.81 -4.51 -6.36
CA PRO A 11 7.04 -4.86 -7.08
C PRO A 11 8.27 -4.28 -6.40
N ASP A 12 9.34 -5.08 -6.33
CA ASP A 12 10.62 -4.73 -5.70
C ASP A 12 10.50 -4.26 -4.22
N LEU A 13 9.48 -4.73 -3.49
CA LEU A 13 9.46 -4.74 -2.02
C LEU A 13 10.27 -5.94 -1.52
N HIS A 14 11.21 -5.70 -0.61
CA HIS A 14 11.97 -6.77 0.05
C HIS A 14 11.18 -7.35 1.25
N TYR A 15 11.83 -8.07 2.17
CA TYR A 15 11.17 -8.65 3.34
C TYR A 15 10.59 -7.55 4.25
N CYS A 16 9.32 -7.22 4.03
CA CYS A 16 8.50 -6.22 4.73
C CYS A 16 8.96 -4.75 4.64
N TYR A 17 10.22 -4.49 4.31
CA TYR A 17 10.81 -3.16 4.34
C TYR A 17 11.82 -2.95 3.22
N GLY A 18 11.85 -1.74 2.66
CA GLY A 18 12.86 -1.35 1.69
C GLY A 18 12.67 -2.03 0.33
N GLY A 19 13.73 -1.93 -0.46
CA GLY A 19 13.78 -2.40 -1.85
C GLY A 19 13.95 -1.27 -2.85
N ARG A 20 13.93 -1.60 -4.13
CA ARG A 20 14.14 -0.63 -5.22
C ARG A 20 12.85 0.02 -5.70
N GLY A 21 11.72 -0.64 -5.45
CA GLY A 21 10.39 -0.17 -5.84
C GLY A 21 9.78 0.84 -4.87
N ALA A 22 8.56 1.27 -5.18
CA ALA A 22 7.75 2.12 -4.32
C ALA A 22 7.11 1.26 -3.21
N TRP A 23 7.95 0.83 -2.27
CA TRP A 23 7.67 -0.26 -1.33
C TRP A 23 6.85 0.15 -0.11
N SER A 24 6.90 1.43 0.28
CA SER A 24 6.26 1.91 1.51
C SER A 24 4.78 2.19 1.26
N ILE A 25 3.93 1.45 1.96
CA ILE A 25 2.45 1.52 1.89
C ILE A 25 1.83 1.62 3.30
N GLY A 26 2.60 2.10 4.28
CA GLY A 26 2.15 2.21 5.68
C GLY A 26 2.09 0.87 6.44
N GLN A 27 2.82 -0.16 5.99
CA GLN A 27 2.85 -1.49 6.61
C GLN A 27 3.85 -1.63 7.78
N TYR A 28 4.71 -0.63 8.00
CA TYR A 28 5.80 -0.67 8.98
C TYR A 28 5.56 0.34 10.11
N SER A 29 6.23 0.16 11.25
CA SER A 29 6.02 0.99 12.45
C SER A 29 6.40 2.46 12.28
N ASN A 30 7.34 2.77 11.39
CA ASN A 30 7.71 4.14 11.07
C ASN A 30 6.74 4.68 10.02
N LEU A 31 6.13 5.83 10.29
CA LEU A 31 5.11 6.43 9.44
C LEU A 31 5.55 7.79 8.92
N ASP A 32 5.18 8.11 7.69
CA ASP A 32 5.22 9.46 7.14
C ASP A 32 3.89 10.14 7.47
N SER A 33 3.93 11.23 8.25
CA SER A 33 2.73 11.96 8.67
C SER A 33 1.94 12.55 7.49
N SER A 34 2.59 12.78 6.35
CA SER A 34 1.93 13.26 5.12
C SER A 34 1.18 12.16 4.36
N LYS A 35 1.28 10.90 4.80
CA LYS A 35 0.70 9.71 4.16
C LYS A 35 -0.28 8.97 5.07
N LEU A 36 -0.81 9.63 6.09
CA LEU A 36 -1.80 9.09 7.01
C LEU A 36 -3.22 9.18 6.44
N ASP A 37 -3.43 8.56 5.28
CA ASP A 37 -4.73 8.45 4.62
C ASP A 37 -4.93 7.05 4.01
N PRO A 38 -6.18 6.59 3.81
CA PRO A 38 -6.47 5.27 3.26
C PRO A 38 -5.85 4.96 1.89
N LYS A 39 -5.45 5.96 1.10
CA LYS A 39 -4.85 5.71 -0.23
C LYS A 39 -3.36 5.35 -0.14
N ASN A 40 -2.67 5.84 0.91
CA ASN A 40 -1.23 5.67 1.10
C ASN A 40 -0.87 4.75 2.27
N ASN A 41 -1.85 4.40 3.13
CA ASN A 41 -1.63 3.56 4.32
C ASN A 41 -2.60 2.37 4.35
N VAL A 42 -2.05 1.16 4.21
CA VAL A 42 -2.82 -0.10 4.14
C VAL A 42 -3.60 -0.41 5.41
N ILE A 43 -3.11 0.02 6.59
CA ILE A 43 -3.81 -0.17 7.85
C ILE A 43 -5.05 0.73 7.87
N LEU A 44 -4.91 2.00 7.49
CA LEU A 44 -6.04 2.93 7.44
C LEU A 44 -7.07 2.56 6.38
N ALA A 45 -6.63 1.99 5.25
CA ALA A 45 -7.54 1.45 4.25
C ALA A 45 -8.31 0.22 4.73
N LEU A 46 -7.68 -0.63 5.54
CA LEU A 46 -8.37 -1.76 6.15
C LEU A 46 -9.42 -1.28 7.16
N VAL A 47 -9.10 -0.26 7.96
CA VAL A 47 -10.06 0.40 8.87
C VAL A 47 -11.24 0.96 8.07
N ASP A 48 -10.98 1.74 7.03
CA ASP A 48 -12.03 2.34 6.19
C ASP A 48 -12.90 1.29 5.49
N TRP A 49 -12.32 0.16 5.09
CA TRP A 49 -13.08 -0.95 4.54
C TRP A 49 -13.99 -1.60 5.58
N VAL A 50 -13.48 -1.89 6.78
CA VAL A 50 -14.25 -2.57 7.83
C VAL A 50 -15.33 -1.67 8.42
N GLU A 51 -15.01 -0.42 8.69
CA GLU A 51 -15.91 0.49 9.40
C GLU A 51 -16.90 1.19 8.46
N ASN A 52 -16.47 1.56 7.24
CA ASN A 52 -17.28 2.34 6.31
C ASN A 52 -17.71 1.57 5.05
N GLY A 53 -17.26 0.32 4.89
CA GLY A 53 -17.55 -0.49 3.71
C GLY A 53 -16.75 -0.10 2.46
N THR A 54 -15.75 0.78 2.59
CA THR A 54 -14.96 1.31 1.46
C THR A 54 -13.79 0.40 1.13
N ALA A 55 -14.01 -0.61 0.28
CA ALA A 55 -12.96 -1.55 -0.10
C ALA A 55 -11.92 -0.89 -1.04
N PRO A 56 -10.61 -0.91 -0.70
CA PRO A 56 -9.58 -0.21 -1.47
C PRO A 56 -9.37 -0.84 -2.83
N ALA A 57 -9.57 -0.10 -3.93
CA ALA A 57 -9.33 -0.61 -5.29
C ALA A 57 -7.84 -0.53 -5.70
N ASN A 58 -7.13 0.43 -5.13
CA ASN A 58 -5.74 0.71 -5.42
C ASN A 58 -5.03 1.28 -4.19
N PHE A 59 -3.71 1.18 -4.19
CA PHE A 59 -2.82 1.74 -3.18
C PHE A 59 -1.69 2.52 -3.83
N VAL A 60 -1.22 3.57 -3.16
CA VAL A 60 -0.03 4.30 -3.58
C VAL A 60 1.15 3.85 -2.72
N GLY A 61 2.09 3.16 -3.35
CA GLY A 61 3.40 2.90 -2.77
C GLY A 61 4.34 4.07 -2.97
N THR A 62 5.26 4.27 -2.02
CA THR A 62 6.26 5.34 -2.05
C THR A 62 7.67 4.77 -1.92
N LYS A 63 8.58 5.25 -2.78
CA LYS A 63 10.03 5.02 -2.68
C LYS A 63 10.64 6.27 -2.05
N TYR A 64 11.21 6.11 -0.86
CA TYR A 64 12.01 7.15 -0.22
C TYR A 64 13.49 7.00 -0.55
N GLN A 65 14.20 8.13 -0.56
CA GLN A 65 15.65 8.15 -0.60
C GLN A 65 16.23 7.33 0.54
N ASP A 66 17.21 6.48 0.22
CA ASP A 66 17.89 5.58 1.15
C ASP A 66 16.95 4.68 1.97
N ASN A 67 15.72 4.46 1.49
CA ASN A 67 14.65 3.77 2.21
C ASN A 67 14.32 4.40 3.58
N VAL A 68 14.52 5.69 3.78
CA VAL A 68 14.18 6.39 5.02
C VAL A 68 12.75 6.94 4.92
N ILE A 69 11.80 6.34 5.65
CA ILE A 69 10.40 6.79 5.67
C ILE A 69 10.33 8.24 6.17
N GLY A 70 9.57 9.09 5.47
CA GLY A 70 9.47 10.53 5.73
C GLY A 70 10.63 11.37 5.16
N GLY A 71 11.62 10.72 4.53
CA GLY A 71 12.65 11.39 3.76
C GLY A 71 12.17 11.88 2.38
N PRO A 72 13.08 12.39 1.54
CA PRO A 72 12.74 12.78 0.18
C PRO A 72 12.11 11.62 -0.62
N ILE A 73 10.98 11.90 -1.29
CA ILE A 73 10.32 10.94 -2.17
C ILE A 73 11.05 10.89 -3.51
N GLN A 74 11.49 9.70 -3.91
CA GLN A 74 12.12 9.47 -5.22
C GLN A 74 11.12 9.02 -6.27
N ALA A 75 10.12 8.25 -5.89
CA ALA A 75 9.07 7.79 -6.79
C ALA A 75 7.81 7.38 -6.03
N GLN A 76 6.67 7.40 -6.72
CA GLN A 76 5.42 6.79 -6.26
C GLN A 76 4.83 5.93 -7.36
N ARG A 77 4.10 4.88 -6.98
CA ARG A 77 3.40 4.00 -7.91
C ARG A 77 2.04 3.60 -7.36
N THR A 78 1.02 3.69 -8.20
CA THR A 78 -0.29 3.10 -7.90
C THR A 78 -0.25 1.60 -8.22
N GLY A 79 -0.49 0.76 -7.22
CA GLY A 79 -0.74 -0.67 -7.35
C GLY A 79 -2.24 -0.94 -7.30
N ASN A 80 -2.76 -1.72 -8.25
CA ASN A 80 -4.14 -2.18 -8.23
C ASN A 80 -4.23 -3.53 -7.52
N ALA A 81 -5.41 -3.86 -6.99
CA ALA A 81 -5.66 -5.22 -6.51
C ALA A 81 -5.44 -6.19 -7.68
N SER A 82 -4.66 -7.24 -7.48
CA SER A 82 -4.54 -8.29 -8.48
C SER A 82 -5.91 -8.92 -8.68
N LEU A 83 -6.40 -8.90 -9.92
CA LEU A 83 -7.53 -9.71 -10.34
C LEU A 83 -7.05 -11.17 -10.23
N LEU A 84 -7.42 -11.86 -9.16
CA LEU A 84 -7.36 -13.31 -9.20
C LEU A 84 -8.46 -13.71 -10.17
N GLU A 85 -8.09 -14.12 -11.37
CA GLU A 85 -9.02 -14.71 -12.33
C GLU A 85 -9.71 -15.90 -11.66
N ASN A 86 -10.95 -15.69 -11.23
CA ASN A 86 -11.98 -16.72 -11.16
C ASN A 86 -13.33 -16.01 -11.08
N ASP A 87 -13.80 -15.58 -12.25
CA ASP A 87 -15.24 -15.58 -12.53
C ASP A 87 -15.69 -17.05 -12.52
N SER A 88 -16.33 -17.46 -11.43
CA SER A 88 -17.27 -18.58 -11.33
C SER A 88 -18.14 -18.39 -10.08
#